data_AF-A0A3N5X323-F1
#
_entry.id   AF-A0A3N5X323-F1
#
_cell.length_a   1.000
_cell.length_b   1.000
_cell.length_c   1.000
_cell.angle_alpha   90.00
_cell.angle_beta   90.00
_cell.angle_gamma   90.00
#
_symmetry.space_group_name_H-M   'P 1'
#
loop_
_entity.id
_entity.type
_entity.pdbx_description
1 polymer ?
#
loop_
_entity_poly.entity_id
_entity_poly.type
_entity_poly.pdbx_seq_one_letter_code
_entity_poly.pdbx_strand_id
1 'polypeptide(L)'
;TEEEIVGHYVSLYGERILSQPPETGFNRLAVIVPVLTVVGGTLVVGALLRRQKSRAAATAPRAPARPTLDPSIDERIEREIREET
;
A
#
# COMPACT_ATOMS: atom_id res chain seq x y z
N THR A 1 -37.70 -22.93 5.59
CA THR A 1 -36.40 -23.06 4.85
C THR A 1 -35.32 -23.61 5.78
N GLU A 2 -34.16 -24.06 5.29
CA GLU A 2 -33.07 -24.54 6.18
C GLU A 2 -32.67 -23.47 7.21
N GLU A 3 -32.64 -22.21 6.79
CA GLU A 3 -32.35 -21.04 7.64
C GLU A 3 -33.35 -20.86 8.79
N GLU A 4 -34.62 -21.20 8.55
CA GLU A 4 -35.70 -21.10 9.53
C GLU A 4 -35.61 -22.20 10.60
N ILE A 5 -35.18 -23.40 10.20
CA ILE A 5 -34.93 -24.51 11.12
C ILE A 5 -33.75 -24.16 12.02
N VAL A 6 -32.65 -23.67 11.45
CA VAL A 6 -31.47 -23.26 12.23
C VAL A 6 -31.84 -22.13 13.22
N GLY A 7 -32.58 -21.11 12.76
CA GLY A 7 -33.04 -20.01 13.62
C GLY A 7 -33.91 -20.48 14.81
N HIS A 8 -34.76 -21.48 14.59
CA HIS A 8 -35.60 -22.07 15.65
C HIS A 8 -34.78 -22.81 16.72
N TYR A 9 -33.72 -23.53 16.34
CA TYR A 9 -32.88 -24.24 17.32
C TYR A 9 -31.88 -23.32 18.03
N VAL A 10 -31.43 -22.25 17.37
CA VAL A 10 -30.58 -21.21 17.99
C VAL A 10 -31.34 -20.44 19.07
N SER A 11 -32.63 -20.16 18.89
CA SER A 11 -33.44 -19.48 19.91
C SER A 11 -33.70 -20.33 21.17
N LEU A 12 -33.73 -21.65 21.04
CA LEU A 12 -34.01 -22.59 22.13
C LEU A 12 -32.76 -22.98 22.94
N TYR A 13 -31.60 -23.12 22.29
CA TYR A 13 -30.37 -23.66 22.90
C TYR A 13 -29.19 -22.69 22.93
N GLY A 14 -29.33 -21.52 22.31
CA GLY A 14 -28.28 -20.53 22.15
C GLY A 14 -27.25 -20.91 21.07
N GLU A 15 -26.42 -19.94 20.68
CA GLU A 15 -25.46 -20.07 19.57
C GLU A 15 -24.37 -21.14 19.79
N ARG A 16 -24.23 -21.67 21.00
CA ARG A 16 -23.23 -22.68 21.37
C ARG A 16 -23.54 -24.09 20.81
N ILE A 17 -24.75 -24.32 20.29
CA ILE A 17 -25.14 -25.60 19.69
C ILE A 17 -24.67 -25.76 18.23
N LEU A 18 -24.30 -24.66 17.58
CA LEU A 18 -23.76 -24.68 16.23
C LEU A 18 -22.27 -25.09 16.27
N SER A 19 -21.92 -26.17 15.58
CA SER A 19 -20.52 -26.63 15.43
C SER A 19 -19.63 -25.64 14.67
N GLN A 20 -20.24 -24.68 13.98
CA GLN A 20 -19.58 -23.53 13.37
C GLN A 20 -20.21 -22.26 13.97
N PRO A 21 -19.42 -21.39 14.63
CA PRO A 21 -19.97 -20.17 15.22
C PRO A 21 -20.65 -19.34 14.12
N PRO A 22 -21.92 -18.93 14.32
CA PRO A 22 -22.65 -18.18 13.29
C PRO A 22 -21.91 -16.88 12.96
N GLU A 23 -21.89 -16.50 11.68
CA GLU A 23 -21.24 -15.26 11.21
C GLU A 23 -22.03 -13.99 11.58
N THR A 24 -22.62 -13.93 12.77
CA THR A 24 -23.47 -12.82 13.20
C THR A 24 -22.79 -11.99 14.29
N GLY A 25 -22.86 -10.67 14.14
CA GLY A 25 -22.40 -9.70 15.15
C GLY A 25 -20.89 -9.66 15.36
N PHE A 26 -20.41 -10.34 16.41
CA PHE A 26 -19.05 -10.18 16.93
C PHE A 26 -17.99 -10.99 16.14
N ASN A 27 -18.38 -12.14 15.57
CA ASN A 27 -17.46 -12.98 14.78
C ASN A 27 -16.93 -12.23 13.53
N ARG A 28 -17.74 -11.37 12.92
CA ARG A 28 -17.30 -10.52 11.79
C ARG A 28 -16.24 -9.50 12.21
N LEU A 29 -16.32 -8.96 13.42
CA LEU A 29 -15.30 -8.03 13.93
C LEU A 29 -13.95 -8.73 14.11
N ALA A 30 -13.94 -10.01 14.47
CA ALA A 30 -12.70 -10.79 14.58
C ALA A 30 -11.92 -10.86 13.25
N VAL A 31 -12.61 -10.82 12.11
CA VAL A 31 -12.00 -10.80 10.77
C VAL A 31 -11.76 -9.37 10.27
N ILE A 32 -12.71 -8.46 10.49
CA ILE A 32 -12.64 -7.08 10.01
C ILE A 32 -11.55 -6.29 10.75
N VAL A 33 -11.40 -6.48 12.06
CA VAL A 33 -10.45 -5.71 12.89
C VAL A 33 -8.99 -5.90 12.43
N PRO A 34 -8.47 -7.12 12.21
CA PRO A 34 -7.13 -7.31 11.66
C PRO A 34 -6.93 -6.63 10.30
N VAL A 35 -7.88 -6.78 9.39
CA VAL A 35 -7.81 -6.17 8.05
C VAL A 35 -7.78 -4.64 8.16
N LEU A 36 -8.66 -4.05 8.96
CA LEU A 36 -8.68 -2.61 9.21
C LEU A 36 -7.41 -2.12 9.89
N THR A 37 -6.81 -2.91 10.77
CA THR A 37 -5.57 -2.55 11.45
C THR A 37 -4.41 -2.47 10.46
N VAL A 38 -4.27 -3.46 9.58
CA VAL A 38 -3.23 -3.47 8.53
C VAL A 38 -3.45 -2.32 7.53
N VAL A 39 -4.68 -2.15 7.04
CA VAL A 39 -5.02 -1.08 6.09
C VAL A 39 -4.80 0.30 6.73
N GLY A 40 -5.32 0.50 7.94
CA GLY A 40 -5.18 1.74 8.70
C GLY A 40 -3.72 2.09 8.98
N GLY A 41 -2.93 1.13 9.46
CA GLY A 41 -1.50 1.31 9.71
C GLY A 41 -0.73 1.69 8.44
N THR A 42 -1.02 1.00 7.32
CA THR A 42 -0.39 1.27 6.03
C THR A 42 -0.72 2.68 5.53
N LEU A 43 -1.98 3.12 5.67
CA LEU A 43 -2.41 4.47 5.30
C LEU A 43 -1.73 5.55 6.13
N VAL A 44 -1.64 5.35 7.45
CA VAL A 44 -0.99 6.31 8.37
C VAL A 44 0.50 6.45 8.04
N VAL A 45 1.22 5.34 7.89
CA VAL A 45 2.64 5.35 7.52
C VAL A 45 2.83 5.99 6.15
N GLY A 46 2.03 5.60 5.16
CA GLY A 46 2.08 6.16 3.80
C GLY A 46 1.80 7.66 3.78
N ALA A 47 0.85 8.14 4.58
CA ALA A 47 0.53 9.56 4.72
C ALA A 47 1.68 10.33 5.39
N LEU A 48 2.28 9.77 6.43
CA LEU A 48 3.41 10.39 7.12
C LEU A 48 4.64 10.50 6.21
N LEU A 49 4.96 9.44 5.46
CA LEU A 49 6.03 9.44 4.47
C LEU A 49 5.76 10.43 3.33
N ARG A 50 4.53 10.48 2.80
CA ARG A 50 4.13 11.48 1.79
C ARG A 50 4.29 12.90 2.31
N ARG A 51 3.85 13.17 3.54
CA ARG A 51 3.94 14.49 4.16
C ARG A 51 5.40 14.90 4.39
N GLN A 52 6.26 13.97 4.81
CA GLN A 52 7.70 14.21 4.91
C GLN A 52 8.34 14.46 3.54
N LYS A 53 7.97 13.67 2.53
CA LYS A 53 8.49 13.84 1.16
C LYS A 53 8.04 15.17 0.53
N SER A 54 6.79 15.60 0.73
CA SER A 54 6.34 16.92 0.27
C SER A 54 7.08 18.06 0.96
N ARG A 55 7.37 17.92 2.26
CA ARG A 55 8.18 18.92 2.99
C ARG A 55 9.64 18.91 2.52
N ALA A 56 10.21 17.73 2.28
CA ALA A 56 11.55 17.59 1.73
C ALA A 56 11.63 18.11 0.28
N ALA A 57 10.59 17.94 -0.54
CA ALA A 57 10.53 18.48 -1.90
C ALA A 57 10.41 20.01 -1.91
N ALA A 58 9.74 20.60 -0.91
CA ALA A 58 9.70 22.05 -0.73
C ALA A 58 11.05 22.65 -0.30
N THR A 59 11.93 21.85 0.31
CA THR A 59 13.28 22.25 0.76
C THR A 59 14.39 21.63 -0.10
N ALA A 60 14.05 20.81 -1.08
CA ALA A 60 15.03 20.15 -1.94
C ALA A 60 15.72 21.22 -2.79
N PRO A 61 17.06 21.32 -2.75
CA PRO A 61 17.78 22.14 -3.69
C PRO A 61 17.36 21.67 -5.09
N ARG A 62 16.89 22.60 -5.92
CA ARG A 62 16.66 22.31 -7.33
C ARG A 62 17.98 21.77 -7.86
N ALA A 63 18.02 20.50 -8.22
CA ALA A 63 19.21 19.90 -8.80
C ALA A 63 19.67 20.83 -9.93
N PRO A 64 20.95 21.25 -9.95
CA PRO A 64 21.42 22.07 -11.05
C PRO A 64 21.09 21.31 -12.34
N ALA A 65 20.54 22.02 -13.31
CA ALA A 65 20.36 21.46 -14.64
C ALA A 65 21.70 20.82 -15.02
N ARG A 66 21.70 19.52 -15.36
CA ARG A 66 22.93 18.89 -15.83
C ARG A 66 23.43 19.76 -16.98
N PRO A 67 24.70 20.19 -16.96
CA PRO A 67 25.24 20.90 -18.11
C PRO A 67 24.99 20.00 -19.31
N THR A 68 24.21 20.51 -20.27
CA THR A 68 24.16 19.91 -21.60
C THR A 68 25.59 19.91 -22.10
N LEU A 69 26.14 18.73 -22.38
CA LEU A 69 27.48 18.61 -22.94
C LEU A 69 27.53 19.50 -24.18
N ASP A 70 28.58 20.32 -24.27
CA ASP A 70 28.80 21.17 -25.43
C ASP A 70 28.95 20.25 -26.65
N PRO A 71 28.19 20.46 -27.75
CA PRO A 71 28.32 19.68 -28.98
C PRO A 71 29.76 19.54 -29.49
N SER A 72 30.64 20.51 -29.15
CA SER A 72 32.07 20.45 -29.48
C SER A 72 32.83 19.31 -28.77
N ILE A 73 32.38 18.89 -27.58
CA ILE A 73 32.96 17.80 -26.79
C ILE A 73 32.58 16.45 -27.39
N ASP A 74 31.32 16.29 -27.79
CA ASP A 74 30.84 15.07 -28.43
C ASP A 74 31.60 14.81 -29.75
N GLU A 75 31.82 15.87 -30.54
CA GLU A 75 32.60 15.79 -31.79
C GLU A 75 34.10 15.48 -31.56
N ARG A 76 34.65 15.86 -30.39
CA ARG A 76 36.03 15.51 -30.05
C ARG A 76 36.15 14.04 -29.65
N ILE A 77 35.21 13.54 -28.85
CA ILE A 77 35.15 12.12 -28.44
C ILE A 77 34.99 11.21 -29.67
N GLU A 78 34.13 11.58 -30.61
CA GLU A 78 33.91 10.75 -31.80
C GLU A 78 35.12 10.71 -32.74
N ARG A 79 35.94 11.78 -32.78
CA ARG A 79 37.24 11.74 -33.47
C ARG A 79 38.22 10.82 -32.78
N GLU A 80 38.35 10.91 -31.46
CA GLU A 80 39.25 10.05 -30.68
C GLU A 80 38.92 8.57 -30.88
N ILE A 81 37.63 8.18 -30.83
CA ILE A 81 37.19 6.79 -31.05
C ILE A 81 37.51 6.30 -32.48
N ARG A 82 37.40 7.17 -33.48
CA ARG A 82 37.66 6.83 -34.88
C ARG A 82 39.15 6.71 -35.19
N GLU A 83 40.00 7.44 -34.47
CA GLU A 83 41.46 7.35 -34.62
C GLU A 83 42.05 6.13 -33.92
N GLU A 84 41.36 5.58 -32.91
CA GLU A 84 41.82 4.42 -32.13
C GLU A 84 41.39 3.06 -32.72
N THR A 85 40.66 3.04 -33.85
CA THR A 85 40.21 1.82 -34.58
C THR A 85 40.84 1.73 -35.97
#